data_AF-A0A0L0N897-F1
#
_entry.id   AF-A0A0L0N897-F1
#
_cell.length_a   1.000
_cell.length_b   1.000
_cell.length_c   1.000
_cell.angle_alpha   90.00
_cell.angle_beta   90.00
_cell.angle_gamma   90.00
#
_symmetry.space_group_name_H-M   'P 1'
#
loop_
_entity.id
_entity.type
_entity.pdbx_description
1 polymer ?
#
loop_
_entity_poly.entity_id
_entity_poly.type
_entity_poly.pdbx_seq_one_letter_code
_entity_poly.pdbx_strand_id
1 'polypeptide(L)'
;MRALSRSPAGRLCRPRKPSPSPSPSPSPSPSPSLLSSPAQWRRPFAASALLQSDQDVSDAEIAALASQHQHSLSLADLVRHGRPPLSEASLLSSANFTLSLLPIRLARRIQALRNLPYIVVSNPNVSRIYNNYLHSLSILLPYWHAAARRRTIATLRDEIDFTNVLAELVATHTDTIPILAKGFLESRRYISPADVTRFLDEHLRARIGTRLVAEQHIALHFSSQPHFAPGDSPTPCPEHPSYIGVIDTALRPAQTIESCAGFVADICELRYGSRPRLYVDGEPDTTFAFVPMHLEYIVTELLKNAFRAAVESRSREPVVVTVAPEPPFRTQPGRAPLIKSPAEDRGLFRTDAIRPLDDNAPGVTIRIRDRGGGIHPAVLPNIWSYSFTTFTDDDEFPGSPVAAASNDGLSAIASASTGGSSIAGLGYGLPLSRAYAEYFGGGIAVQSLYGWGTDVYLRLKGVGTIDK
;
A
#
# COMPACT_ATOMS: atom_id res chain seq x y z
N MET A 1 12.61 80.70 44.76
CA MET A 1 11.69 81.77 44.30
C MET A 1 10.51 81.10 43.60
N ARG A 2 9.36 80.87 44.27
CA ARG A 2 8.08 81.65 44.15
C ARG A 2 7.86 82.17 42.71
N ALA A 3 6.77 81.91 41.97
CA ALA A 3 5.35 81.66 42.29
C ALA A 3 4.71 80.83 41.13
N LEU A 4 3.73 79.94 41.26
CA LEU A 4 2.36 79.96 41.80
C LEU A 4 1.38 80.95 41.15
N SER A 5 0.48 80.44 40.29
CA SER A 5 -0.98 80.70 40.21
C SER A 5 -1.53 80.06 38.92
N ARG A 6 -2.72 79.46 38.79
CA ARG A 6 -3.95 79.35 39.60
C ARG A 6 -4.79 78.17 39.05
N SER A 7 -5.46 77.44 39.93
CA SER A 7 -6.61 76.53 39.67
C SER A 7 -7.93 77.34 39.69
N PRO A 8 -9.15 76.83 39.35
CA PRO A 8 -9.75 75.61 39.90
C PRO A 8 -10.67 74.74 39.01
N ALA A 9 -10.76 73.47 39.43
CA ALA A 9 -11.88 72.51 39.45
C ALA A 9 -13.07 72.63 38.46
N GLY A 10 -13.30 71.54 37.72
CA GLY A 10 -14.54 71.30 36.96
C GLY A 10 -14.71 69.84 36.51
N ARG A 11 -15.03 68.97 37.48
CA ARG A 11 -15.82 67.71 37.39
C ARG A 11 -15.56 66.68 36.25
N LEU A 12 -15.23 65.47 36.74
CA LEU A 12 -15.87 64.18 36.41
C LEU A 12 -15.90 63.75 34.93
N CYS A 13 -15.02 62.82 34.56
CA CYS A 13 -15.39 61.40 34.32
C CYS A 13 -14.22 60.64 33.68
N ARG A 14 -14.19 59.35 34.02
CA ARG A 14 -13.08 58.38 33.88
C ARG A 14 -12.32 58.40 32.53
N PRO A 15 -11.01 58.09 32.57
CA PRO A 15 -10.15 58.09 31.39
C PRO A 15 -10.58 57.02 30.39
N ARG A 16 -10.81 57.46 29.15
CA ARG A 16 -10.79 56.60 27.96
C ARG A 16 -9.42 55.93 27.88
N LYS A 17 -9.42 54.60 27.94
CA LYS A 17 -8.24 53.75 27.77
C LYS A 17 -7.51 54.12 26.46
N PRO A 18 -6.18 54.31 26.47
CA PRO A 18 -5.41 54.32 25.25
C PRO A 18 -5.40 52.91 24.65
N SER A 19 -5.63 52.84 23.35
CA SER A 19 -5.60 51.65 22.51
C SER A 19 -4.40 50.75 22.79
N PRO A 20 -4.60 49.48 23.16
CA PRO A 20 -3.51 48.53 23.29
C PRO A 20 -3.04 48.07 21.90
N SER A 21 -1.73 48.08 21.75
CA SER A 21 -0.94 47.40 20.73
C SER A 21 -1.50 46.02 20.35
N PRO A 22 -1.44 45.63 19.07
CA PRO A 22 -2.02 44.38 18.61
C PRO A 22 -1.34 43.18 19.29
N SER A 23 -2.18 42.36 19.91
CA SER A 23 -1.87 41.03 20.41
C SER A 23 -1.23 40.17 19.30
N PRO A 24 -0.21 39.35 19.61
CA PRO A 24 0.29 38.37 18.66
C PRO A 24 -0.81 37.34 18.38
N SER A 25 -1.16 37.23 17.11
CA SER A 25 -1.96 36.15 16.54
C SER A 25 -1.39 34.78 16.95
N PRO A 26 -2.22 33.74 17.15
CA PRO A 26 -1.73 32.38 17.32
C PRO A 26 -0.95 32.00 16.05
N SER A 27 0.34 31.74 16.22
CA SER A 27 1.19 31.15 15.20
C SER A 27 0.56 29.86 14.66
N PRO A 28 0.57 29.62 13.35
CA PRO A 28 0.15 28.34 12.81
C PRO A 28 1.07 27.26 13.37
N SER A 29 0.47 26.25 14.00
CA SER A 29 1.13 24.98 14.32
C SER A 29 1.82 24.45 13.05
N PRO A 30 3.10 24.05 13.10
CA PRO A 30 3.73 23.44 11.95
C PRO A 30 3.10 22.06 11.72
N SER A 31 2.25 21.98 10.71
CA SER A 31 1.81 20.71 10.13
C SER A 31 3.06 19.94 9.69
N PRO A 32 3.32 18.71 10.18
CA PRO A 32 4.39 17.91 9.63
C PRO A 32 3.91 17.37 8.28
N SER A 33 4.14 18.14 7.22
CA SER A 33 4.09 17.64 5.85
C SER A 33 5.23 16.64 5.66
N LEU A 34 5.04 15.42 6.16
CA LEU A 34 5.87 14.25 5.85
C LEU A 34 5.45 13.71 4.49
N LEU A 35 5.72 14.50 3.44
CA LEU A 35 5.99 13.95 2.13
C LEU A 35 7.36 13.27 2.22
N SER A 36 7.38 12.05 2.73
CA SER A 36 8.48 11.10 2.54
C SER A 36 8.50 10.74 1.06
N SER A 37 9.07 11.63 0.26
CA SER A 37 9.28 11.42 -1.16
C SER A 37 10.06 10.09 -1.33
N PRO A 38 9.68 9.20 -2.27
CA PRO A 38 10.43 7.96 -2.56
C PRO A 38 11.86 8.20 -3.07
N ALA A 39 12.30 9.47 -3.11
CA ALA A 39 13.64 9.89 -3.47
C ALA A 39 14.72 9.59 -2.42
N GLN A 40 14.37 9.36 -1.14
CA GLN A 40 15.41 9.06 -0.12
C GLN A 40 16.02 7.66 -0.28
N TRP A 41 15.35 6.76 -1.00
CA TRP A 41 15.86 5.43 -1.35
C TRP A 41 16.83 5.45 -2.54
N ARG A 42 17.08 6.63 -3.15
CA ARG A 42 17.92 6.79 -4.34
C ARG A 42 19.31 7.34 -4.01
N ARG A 43 20.02 6.74 -3.05
CA ARG A 43 21.49 6.77 -3.12
C ARG A 43 21.95 5.48 -3.78
N PRO A 44 22.53 5.53 -4.99
CA PRO A 44 23.24 4.38 -5.51
C PRO A 44 24.49 4.21 -4.63
N PHE A 45 24.39 3.37 -3.60
CA PHE A 45 25.57 2.84 -2.96
C PHE A 45 26.29 2.01 -4.03
N ALA A 46 27.54 2.35 -4.29
CA ALA A 46 28.38 1.72 -5.30
C ALA A 46 28.65 0.25 -4.94
N ALA A 47 27.66 -0.62 -5.21
CA ALA A 47 27.78 -2.07 -5.16
C ALA A 47 27.77 -2.62 -6.59
N SER A 48 28.61 -2.05 -7.47
CA SER A 48 28.75 -2.52 -8.85
C SER A 48 30.20 -2.91 -9.10
N ALA A 49 30.59 -4.10 -8.62
CA ALA A 49 31.80 -4.76 -9.11
C ALA A 49 31.92 -6.28 -8.83
N LEU A 50 31.08 -6.91 -7.99
CA LEU A 50 31.42 -8.26 -7.48
C LEU A 50 30.43 -9.40 -7.73
N LEU A 51 29.33 -9.22 -8.48
CA LEU A 51 28.40 -10.33 -8.78
C LEU A 51 27.93 -10.29 -10.25
N GLN A 52 28.87 -10.36 -11.19
CA GLN A 52 28.57 -10.89 -12.53
C GLN A 52 28.96 -12.37 -12.55
N SER A 53 28.15 -13.20 -11.89
CA SER A 53 28.07 -14.61 -12.26
C SER A 53 26.81 -14.76 -13.08
N ASP A 54 26.97 -14.89 -14.40
CA ASP A 54 25.94 -15.29 -15.36
C ASP A 54 25.63 -16.78 -15.12
N GLN A 55 25.17 -17.13 -13.92
CA GLN A 55 24.65 -18.45 -13.61
C GLN A 55 23.26 -18.52 -14.21
N ASP A 56 23.18 -19.08 -15.42
CA ASP A 56 21.92 -19.44 -16.05
C ASP A 56 21.08 -20.27 -15.08
N VAL A 57 19.94 -19.71 -14.68
CA VAL A 57 18.97 -20.41 -13.82
C VAL A 57 18.40 -21.58 -14.62
N SER A 58 18.77 -22.80 -14.24
CA SER A 58 18.37 -23.99 -14.99
C SER A 58 16.86 -24.29 -14.82
N ASP A 59 16.25 -24.82 -15.87
CA ASP A 59 14.84 -25.24 -15.82
C ASP A 59 14.56 -26.30 -14.75
N ALA A 60 15.52 -27.21 -14.55
CA ALA A 60 15.45 -28.23 -13.51
C ALA A 60 15.43 -27.62 -12.10
N GLU A 61 16.19 -26.55 -11.89
CA GLU A 61 16.24 -25.85 -10.60
C GLU A 61 14.95 -25.07 -10.31
N ILE A 62 14.39 -24.39 -11.32
CA ILE A 62 13.08 -23.73 -11.19
C ILE A 62 12.02 -24.76 -10.81
N ALA A 63 11.98 -25.90 -11.48
CA ALA A 63 11.05 -26.98 -11.19
C ALA A 63 11.24 -27.54 -9.77
N ALA A 64 12.50 -27.77 -9.36
CA ALA A 64 12.83 -28.27 -8.03
C ALA A 64 12.36 -27.30 -6.93
N LEU A 65 12.70 -26.01 -7.04
CA LEU A 65 12.27 -24.97 -6.11
C LEU A 65 10.75 -24.80 -6.09
N ALA A 66 10.11 -24.79 -7.26
CA ALA A 66 8.66 -24.60 -7.35
C ALA A 66 7.88 -25.78 -6.75
N SER A 67 8.45 -26.98 -6.77
CA SER A 67 7.85 -28.17 -6.14
C SER A 67 7.91 -28.16 -4.61
N GLN A 68 8.76 -27.32 -4.00
CA GLN A 68 8.89 -27.26 -2.54
C GLN A 68 7.64 -26.72 -1.87
N HIS A 69 7.44 -27.11 -0.62
CA HIS A 69 6.33 -26.61 0.20
C HIS A 69 6.44 -25.09 0.37
N GLN A 70 5.36 -24.38 0.06
CA GLN A 70 5.29 -22.93 0.28
C GLN A 70 4.76 -22.65 1.68
N HIS A 71 5.61 -22.08 2.52
CA HIS A 71 5.19 -21.60 3.84
C HIS A 71 4.15 -20.48 3.70
N SER A 72 2.99 -20.73 4.33
CA SER A 72 1.88 -19.80 4.51
C SER A 72 2.33 -18.69 5.46
N LEU A 73 2.51 -17.47 4.96
CA LEU A 73 2.99 -16.35 5.79
C LEU A 73 1.90 -15.90 6.75
N SER A 74 2.11 -16.05 8.04
CA SER A 74 1.24 -15.45 9.04
C SER A 74 1.75 -14.08 9.47
N LEU A 75 0.89 -13.29 10.08
CA LEU A 75 1.31 -12.04 10.73
C LEU A 75 2.26 -12.31 11.92
N ALA A 76 2.14 -13.48 12.59
CA ALA A 76 3.12 -13.96 13.58
C ALA A 76 4.52 -14.03 12.99
N ASP A 77 4.65 -14.54 11.76
CA ASP A 77 5.95 -14.71 11.12
C ASP A 77 6.69 -13.38 10.91
N LEU A 78 5.95 -12.28 10.74
CA LEU A 78 6.52 -10.94 10.55
C LEU A 78 6.98 -10.32 11.86
N VAL A 79 6.27 -10.62 12.96
CA VAL A 79 6.50 -10.00 14.27
C VAL A 79 7.44 -10.82 15.16
N ARG A 80 7.58 -12.13 14.92
CA ARG A 80 8.33 -13.07 15.79
C ARG A 80 9.76 -12.67 16.14
N HIS A 81 10.38 -11.81 15.32
CA HIS A 81 11.75 -11.36 15.53
C HIS A 81 11.86 -10.29 16.63
N GLY A 82 10.74 -9.70 17.05
CA GLY A 82 10.66 -8.74 18.14
C GLY A 82 10.66 -7.28 17.67
N ARG A 83 10.62 -6.37 18.64
CA ARG A 83 10.71 -4.92 18.38
C ARG A 83 12.16 -4.51 18.14
N PRO A 84 12.43 -3.63 17.16
CA PRO A 84 13.76 -3.07 16.98
C PRO A 84 14.16 -2.18 18.20
N PRO A 85 15.46 -2.02 18.48
CA PRO A 85 16.59 -2.62 17.75
C PRO A 85 16.71 -4.12 18.02
N LEU A 86 16.91 -4.90 16.96
CA LEU A 86 17.05 -6.34 17.04
C LEU A 86 18.46 -6.74 17.47
N SER A 87 18.57 -7.85 18.20
CA SER A 87 19.85 -8.53 18.42
C SER A 87 20.43 -9.05 17.09
N GLU A 88 21.75 -9.20 17.02
CA GLU A 88 22.42 -9.82 15.86
C GLU A 88 21.81 -11.20 15.53
N ALA A 89 21.56 -12.04 16.54
CA ALA A 89 20.93 -13.33 16.34
C ALA A 89 19.52 -13.23 15.74
N SER A 90 18.73 -12.23 16.16
CA SER A 90 17.39 -11.97 15.62
C SER A 90 17.42 -11.49 14.17
N LEU A 91 18.39 -10.64 13.80
CA LEU A 91 18.59 -10.17 12.42
C LEU A 91 19.01 -11.31 11.49
N LEU A 92 19.99 -12.12 11.90
CA LEU A 92 20.40 -13.30 11.14
C LEU A 92 19.26 -14.31 10.98
N SER A 93 18.44 -14.49 12.02
CA SER A 93 17.24 -15.32 11.95
C SER A 93 16.22 -14.77 10.95
N SER A 94 16.02 -13.45 10.90
CA SER A 94 15.14 -12.78 9.93
C SER A 94 15.65 -12.93 8.49
N ALA A 95 16.96 -12.79 8.27
CA ALA A 95 17.59 -12.95 6.97
C ALA A 95 17.41 -14.38 6.44
N ASN A 96 17.76 -15.39 7.26
CA ASN A 96 17.63 -16.79 6.87
C ASN A 96 16.17 -17.22 6.66
N PHE A 97 15.24 -16.65 7.43
CA PHE A 97 13.82 -16.87 7.18
C PHE A 97 13.40 -16.33 5.82
N THR A 98 13.79 -15.10 5.50
CA THR A 98 13.49 -14.48 4.21
C THR A 98 14.06 -15.33 3.07
N LEU A 99 15.31 -15.77 3.19
CA LEU A 99 15.96 -16.66 2.24
C LEU A 99 15.24 -18.02 2.09
N SER A 100 14.63 -18.54 3.15
CA SER A 100 13.85 -19.79 3.08
C SER A 100 12.56 -19.67 2.27
N LEU A 101 12.08 -18.44 2.04
CA LEU A 101 10.79 -18.18 1.40
C LEU A 101 10.90 -17.69 -0.04
N LEU A 102 11.75 -16.68 -0.29
CA LEU A 102 11.72 -15.94 -1.55
C LEU A 102 12.07 -16.79 -2.78
N PRO A 103 13.13 -17.63 -2.80
CA PRO A 103 13.48 -18.44 -3.97
C PRO A 103 12.34 -19.37 -4.41
N ILE A 104 11.67 -20.03 -3.46
CA ILE A 104 10.51 -20.91 -3.71
C ILE A 104 9.36 -20.10 -4.34
N ARG A 105 9.07 -18.92 -3.78
CA ARG A 105 7.98 -18.05 -4.27
C ARG A 105 8.27 -17.53 -5.68
N LEU A 106 9.49 -17.09 -5.96
CA LEU A 106 9.90 -16.61 -7.28
C LEU A 106 9.84 -17.74 -8.32
N ALA A 107 10.38 -18.93 -7.99
CA ALA A 107 10.32 -20.09 -8.88
C ALA A 107 8.88 -20.46 -9.27
N ARG A 108 7.94 -20.43 -8.31
CA ARG A 108 6.50 -20.63 -8.57
C ARG A 108 5.89 -19.54 -9.44
N ARG A 109 6.36 -18.29 -9.36
CA ARG A 109 5.90 -17.21 -10.25
C ARG A 109 6.43 -17.37 -11.66
N ILE A 110 7.70 -17.76 -11.81
CA ILE A 110 8.30 -18.11 -13.11
C ILE A 110 7.52 -19.25 -13.76
N GLN A 111 7.23 -20.32 -13.01
CA GLN A 111 6.45 -21.44 -13.53
C GLN A 111 5.01 -21.03 -13.90
N ALA A 112 4.36 -20.19 -13.10
CA ALA A 112 3.02 -19.68 -13.42
C ALA A 112 3.01 -18.87 -14.71
N LEU A 113 4.02 -18.04 -14.95
CA LEU A 113 4.19 -17.29 -16.20
C LEU A 113 4.42 -18.23 -17.39
N ARG A 114 5.23 -19.28 -17.24
CA ARG A 114 5.48 -20.29 -18.28
C ARG A 114 4.24 -21.10 -18.66
N ASN A 115 3.29 -21.24 -17.75
CA ASN A 115 2.04 -21.98 -17.97
C ASN A 115 0.97 -21.15 -18.70
N LEU A 116 1.21 -19.87 -18.97
CA LEU A 116 0.31 -19.07 -19.80
C LEU A 116 0.41 -19.49 -21.28
N PRO A 117 -0.63 -19.21 -22.10
CA PRO A 117 -0.56 -19.46 -23.53
C PRO A 117 0.67 -18.79 -24.16
N TYR A 118 1.36 -19.48 -25.06
CA TYR A 118 2.61 -19.01 -25.67
C TYR A 118 2.51 -17.57 -26.19
N ILE A 119 1.43 -17.25 -26.91
CA ILE A 119 1.16 -15.91 -27.46
C ILE A 119 1.05 -14.81 -26.40
N VAL A 120 0.62 -15.14 -25.17
CA VAL A 120 0.58 -14.21 -24.03
C VAL A 120 1.99 -14.02 -23.46
N VAL A 121 2.76 -15.10 -23.30
CA VAL A 121 4.13 -15.06 -22.78
C VAL A 121 5.07 -14.32 -23.74
N SER A 122 4.87 -14.46 -25.05
CA SER A 122 5.63 -13.75 -26.08
C SER A 122 5.38 -12.24 -26.10
N ASN A 123 4.36 -11.74 -25.38
CA ASN A 123 4.13 -10.30 -25.27
C ASN A 123 5.37 -9.63 -24.60
N PRO A 124 5.90 -8.52 -25.14
CA PRO A 124 7.10 -7.88 -24.59
C PRO A 124 6.99 -7.49 -23.12
N ASN A 125 5.80 -7.06 -22.67
CA ASN A 125 5.57 -6.67 -21.29
C ASN A 125 5.54 -7.89 -20.36
N VAL A 126 4.87 -8.98 -20.76
CA VAL A 126 4.83 -10.23 -19.98
C VAL A 126 6.21 -10.88 -19.92
N SER A 127 6.92 -10.91 -21.04
CA SER A 127 8.31 -11.40 -21.14
C SER A 127 9.27 -10.58 -20.27
N ARG A 128 9.11 -9.24 -20.22
CA ARG A 128 9.87 -8.39 -19.30
C ARG A 128 9.65 -8.78 -17.84
N ILE A 129 8.41 -9.04 -17.43
CA ILE A 129 8.11 -9.50 -16.07
C ILE A 129 8.72 -10.86 -15.79
N TYR A 130 8.66 -11.78 -16.75
CA TYR A 130 9.32 -13.08 -16.66
C TYR A 130 10.84 -12.94 -16.44
N ASN A 131 11.51 -12.08 -17.20
CA ASN A 131 12.95 -11.83 -17.05
C ASN A 131 13.31 -11.17 -15.71
N ASN A 132 12.46 -10.26 -15.21
CA ASN A 132 12.65 -9.67 -13.88
C ASN A 132 12.58 -10.73 -12.77
N TYR A 133 11.67 -11.71 -12.88
CA TYR A 133 11.62 -12.82 -11.93
C TYR A 133 12.81 -13.76 -12.06
N LEU A 134 13.29 -14.04 -13.28
CA LEU A 134 14.51 -14.83 -13.49
C LEU A 134 15.73 -14.16 -12.87
N HIS A 135 15.92 -12.86 -13.11
CA HIS A 135 16.99 -12.07 -12.50
C HIS A 135 16.90 -12.08 -10.98
N SER A 136 15.70 -11.85 -10.43
CA SER A 136 15.51 -11.87 -8.97
C SER A 136 15.77 -13.24 -8.35
N LEU A 137 15.54 -14.33 -9.09
CA LEU A 137 15.89 -15.66 -8.63
C LEU A 137 17.41 -15.87 -8.73
N SER A 138 18.05 -15.50 -9.84
CA SER A 138 19.49 -15.69 -10.05
C SER A 138 20.33 -15.00 -8.99
N ILE A 139 19.97 -13.79 -8.55
CA ILE A 139 20.68 -13.07 -7.48
C ILE A 139 20.51 -13.73 -6.10
N LEU A 140 19.45 -14.52 -5.88
CA LEU A 140 19.20 -15.24 -4.63
C LEU A 140 19.79 -16.66 -4.60
N LEU A 141 20.02 -17.28 -5.75
CA LEU A 141 20.54 -18.65 -5.85
C LEU A 141 21.89 -18.85 -5.14
N PRO A 142 22.87 -17.93 -5.20
CA PRO A 142 24.12 -18.09 -4.47
C PRO A 142 23.91 -18.29 -2.97
N TYR A 143 23.01 -17.52 -2.36
CA TYR A 143 22.65 -17.63 -0.95
C TYR A 143 21.89 -18.93 -0.67
N TRP A 144 20.95 -19.30 -1.54
CA TRP A 144 20.18 -20.54 -1.41
C TRP A 144 21.10 -21.78 -1.45
N HIS A 145 22.02 -21.82 -2.40
CA HIS A 145 23.01 -22.89 -2.53
C HIS A 145 24.00 -22.93 -1.37
N ALA A 146 24.39 -21.77 -0.83
CA ALA A 146 25.22 -21.70 0.36
C ALA A 146 24.47 -22.30 1.56
N ALA A 147 23.22 -21.91 1.77
CA ALA A 147 22.38 -22.43 2.85
C ALA A 147 22.16 -23.95 2.74
N ALA A 148 21.94 -24.48 1.53
CA ALA A 148 21.83 -25.93 1.29
C ALA A 148 23.10 -26.71 1.69
N ARG A 149 24.28 -26.07 1.66
CA ARG A 149 25.56 -26.63 2.12
C ARG A 149 25.89 -26.25 3.57
N ARG A 150 24.87 -25.88 4.37
CA ARG A 150 24.99 -25.42 5.77
C ARG A 150 25.83 -24.15 5.95
N ARG A 151 25.95 -23.33 4.90
CA ARG A 151 26.53 -21.98 4.95
C ARG A 151 25.41 -20.96 4.88
N THR A 152 24.65 -20.86 5.97
CA THR A 152 23.58 -19.87 6.14
C THR A 152 24.17 -18.47 6.31
N ILE A 153 23.33 -17.44 6.23
CA ILE A 153 23.71 -16.06 6.55
C ILE A 153 24.06 -16.04 8.04
N ALA A 154 25.35 -15.95 8.35
CA ALA A 154 25.86 -16.18 9.71
C ALA A 154 26.61 -14.98 10.28
N THR A 155 26.95 -13.99 9.44
CA THR A 155 27.64 -12.77 9.86
C THR A 155 26.82 -11.53 9.51
N LEU A 156 27.03 -10.45 10.27
CA LEU A 156 26.43 -9.15 9.94
C LEU A 156 26.82 -8.65 8.54
N ARG A 157 28.02 -9.01 8.06
CA ARG A 157 28.45 -8.65 6.72
C ARG A 157 27.60 -9.34 5.66
N ASP A 158 27.38 -10.65 5.80
CA ASP A 158 26.51 -11.41 4.91
C ASP A 158 25.07 -10.89 4.95
N GLU A 159 24.60 -10.46 6.11
CA GLU A 159 23.26 -9.92 6.30
C GLU A 159 23.08 -8.55 5.62
N ILE A 160 24.09 -7.66 5.70
CA ILE A 160 24.11 -6.39 4.95
C ILE A 160 24.09 -6.66 3.45
N ASP A 161 24.95 -7.56 2.97
CA ASP A 161 25.05 -7.89 1.55
C ASP A 161 23.73 -8.54 1.04
N PHE A 162 23.12 -9.40 1.84
CA PHE A 162 21.80 -9.97 1.56
C PHE A 162 20.69 -8.91 1.55
N THR A 163 20.71 -7.96 2.49
CA THR A 163 19.73 -6.86 2.54
C THR A 163 19.79 -6.00 1.29
N ASN A 164 20.99 -5.74 0.76
CA ASN A 164 21.16 -5.02 -0.51
C ASN A 164 20.54 -5.79 -1.69
N VAL A 165 20.70 -7.12 -1.73
CA VAL A 165 20.06 -7.98 -2.74
C VAL A 165 18.54 -7.92 -2.63
N LEU A 166 17.98 -7.90 -1.42
CA LEU A 166 16.54 -7.72 -1.23
C LEU A 166 16.05 -6.34 -1.70
N ALA A 167 16.82 -5.29 -1.44
CA ALA A 167 16.49 -3.94 -1.91
C ALA A 167 16.46 -3.88 -3.45
N GLU A 168 17.42 -4.51 -4.12
CA GLU A 168 17.44 -4.66 -5.58
C GLU A 168 16.23 -5.43 -6.10
N LEU A 169 15.86 -6.53 -5.44
CA LEU A 169 14.66 -7.32 -5.78
C LEU A 169 13.39 -6.47 -5.68
N VAL A 170 13.20 -5.75 -4.57
CA VAL A 170 12.03 -4.89 -4.35
C VAL A 170 11.96 -3.78 -5.42
N ALA A 171 13.11 -3.18 -5.75
CA ALA A 171 13.22 -2.14 -6.77
C ALA A 171 12.87 -2.66 -8.17
N THR A 172 13.45 -3.82 -8.57
CA THR A 172 13.22 -4.48 -9.86
C THR A 172 11.74 -4.78 -10.13
N HIS A 173 10.97 -5.03 -9.07
CA HIS A 173 9.56 -5.38 -9.17
C HIS A 173 8.59 -4.22 -8.94
N THR A 174 9.06 -2.98 -8.80
CA THR A 174 8.21 -1.80 -8.53
C THR A 174 7.08 -1.66 -9.55
N ASP A 175 7.41 -1.67 -10.85
CA ASP A 175 6.46 -1.44 -11.95
C ASP A 175 5.79 -2.72 -12.47
N THR A 176 5.76 -3.79 -11.68
CA THR A 176 5.20 -5.09 -12.16
C THR A 176 3.73 -4.98 -12.53
N ILE A 177 2.90 -4.33 -11.70
CA ILE A 177 1.46 -4.21 -11.94
C ILE A 177 1.15 -3.46 -13.26
N PRO A 178 1.68 -2.25 -13.51
CA PRO A 178 1.45 -1.54 -14.78
C PRO A 178 1.88 -2.33 -16.01
N ILE A 179 3.09 -2.90 -15.97
CA ILE A 179 3.65 -3.63 -17.11
C ILE A 179 2.81 -4.87 -17.39
N LEU A 180 2.45 -5.62 -16.34
CA LEU A 180 1.62 -6.81 -16.48
C LEU A 180 0.22 -6.47 -17.02
N ALA A 181 -0.39 -5.41 -16.51
CA ALA A 181 -1.70 -4.93 -16.98
C ALA A 181 -1.69 -4.59 -18.47
N LYS A 182 -0.64 -3.87 -18.93
CA LYS A 182 -0.44 -3.58 -20.34
C LYS A 182 -0.29 -4.85 -21.18
N GLY A 183 0.50 -5.82 -20.73
CA GLY A 183 0.68 -7.09 -21.42
C GLY A 183 -0.61 -7.88 -21.60
N PHE A 184 -1.44 -7.98 -20.55
CA PHE A 184 -2.73 -8.66 -20.65
C PHE A 184 -3.77 -7.89 -21.47
N LEU A 185 -3.72 -6.55 -21.45
CA LEU A 185 -4.58 -5.72 -22.29
C LEU A 185 -4.27 -5.95 -23.79
N GLU A 186 -3.00 -5.97 -24.15
CA GLU A 186 -2.54 -6.24 -25.53
C GLU A 186 -2.87 -7.68 -25.97
N SER A 187 -2.82 -8.64 -25.03
CA SER A 187 -3.10 -10.05 -25.31
C SER A 187 -4.56 -10.47 -25.10
N ARG A 188 -5.49 -9.54 -24.80
CA ARG A 188 -6.88 -9.85 -24.40
C ARG A 188 -7.69 -10.69 -25.40
N ARG A 189 -7.31 -10.66 -26.68
CA ARG A 189 -7.96 -11.45 -27.75
C ARG A 189 -7.58 -12.93 -27.73
N TYR A 190 -6.53 -13.29 -26.99
CA TYR A 190 -5.88 -14.61 -27.05
C TYR A 190 -5.98 -15.40 -25.75
N ILE A 191 -6.66 -14.85 -24.73
CA ILE A 191 -6.87 -15.48 -23.44
C ILE A 191 -8.25 -15.10 -22.91
N SER A 192 -8.94 -16.03 -22.26
CA SER A 192 -10.27 -15.75 -21.73
C SER A 192 -10.21 -14.76 -20.54
N PRO A 193 -11.20 -13.87 -20.35
CA PRO A 193 -11.24 -12.97 -19.19
C PRO A 193 -11.20 -13.71 -17.84
N ALA A 194 -11.78 -14.91 -17.78
CA ALA A 194 -11.75 -15.75 -16.58
C ALA A 194 -10.33 -16.26 -16.27
N ASP A 195 -9.58 -16.71 -17.29
CA ASP A 195 -8.20 -17.17 -17.10
C ASP A 195 -7.27 -16.02 -16.72
N VAL A 196 -7.46 -14.83 -17.29
CA VAL A 196 -6.74 -13.61 -16.91
C VAL A 196 -6.99 -13.27 -15.46
N THR A 197 -8.27 -13.26 -15.05
CA THR A 197 -8.65 -12.91 -13.68
C THR A 197 -8.07 -13.90 -12.68
N ARG A 198 -8.20 -15.22 -12.94
CA ARG A 198 -7.58 -16.27 -12.10
C ARG A 198 -6.07 -16.09 -12.00
N PHE A 199 -5.39 -15.89 -13.12
CA PHE A 199 -3.94 -15.70 -13.13
C PHE A 199 -3.53 -14.46 -12.34
N LEU A 200 -4.16 -13.30 -12.58
CA LEU A 200 -3.81 -12.05 -11.94
C LEU A 200 -4.08 -12.07 -10.43
N ASP A 201 -5.20 -12.65 -9.99
CA ASP A 201 -5.49 -12.80 -8.57
C ASP A 201 -4.40 -13.61 -7.85
N GLU A 202 -4.01 -14.75 -8.43
CA GLU A 202 -2.92 -15.56 -7.89
C GLU A 202 -1.56 -14.85 -7.96
N HIS A 203 -1.26 -14.23 -9.09
CA HIS A 203 0.03 -13.60 -9.36
C HIS A 203 0.26 -12.38 -8.47
N LEU A 204 -0.73 -11.50 -8.37
CA LEU A 204 -0.65 -10.27 -7.57
C LEU A 204 -0.66 -10.58 -6.07
N ARG A 205 -1.48 -11.53 -5.60
CA ARG A 205 -1.46 -11.94 -4.18
C ARG A 205 -0.12 -12.55 -3.77
N ALA A 206 0.45 -13.40 -4.62
CA ALA A 206 1.79 -13.93 -4.39
C ALA A 206 2.86 -12.83 -4.36
N ARG A 207 2.76 -11.83 -5.26
CA ARG A 207 3.67 -10.67 -5.26
C ARG A 207 3.54 -9.85 -3.97
N ILE A 208 2.32 -9.56 -3.50
CA ILE A 208 2.08 -8.83 -2.23
C ILE A 208 2.84 -9.52 -1.10
N GLY A 209 2.69 -10.85 -0.97
CA GLY A 209 3.37 -11.60 0.07
C GLY A 209 4.89 -11.66 -0.05
N THR A 210 5.44 -11.82 -1.26
CA THR A 210 6.89 -11.82 -1.51
C THR A 210 7.50 -10.46 -1.18
N ARG A 211 6.85 -9.37 -1.62
CA ARG A 211 7.29 -8.00 -1.34
C ARG A 211 7.25 -7.70 0.16
N LEU A 212 6.17 -8.07 0.84
CA LEU A 212 6.01 -7.87 2.28
C LEU A 212 7.11 -8.53 3.10
N VAL A 213 7.51 -9.77 2.77
CA VAL A 213 8.61 -10.46 3.47
C VAL A 213 9.94 -9.74 3.26
N ALA A 214 10.22 -9.32 2.03
CA ALA A 214 11.46 -8.60 1.72
C ALA A 214 11.52 -7.24 2.44
N GLU A 215 10.45 -6.44 2.33
CA GLU A 215 10.35 -5.12 2.99
C GLU A 215 10.39 -5.26 4.52
N GLN A 216 9.83 -6.32 5.10
CA GLN A 216 9.94 -6.56 6.53
C GLN A 216 11.38 -6.72 6.98
N HIS A 217 12.17 -7.56 6.30
CA HIS A 217 13.58 -7.74 6.66
C HIS A 217 14.37 -6.43 6.49
N ILE A 218 14.19 -5.74 5.38
CA ILE A 218 14.83 -4.45 5.09
C ILE A 218 14.51 -3.42 6.20
N ALA A 219 13.23 -3.30 6.59
CA ALA A 219 12.81 -2.37 7.63
C ALA A 219 13.40 -2.72 9.00
N LEU A 220 13.44 -4.01 9.36
CA LEU A 220 14.06 -4.48 10.61
C LEU A 220 15.56 -4.21 10.64
N HIS A 221 16.24 -4.41 9.51
CA HIS A 221 17.68 -4.12 9.35
C HIS A 221 17.98 -2.64 9.65
N PHE A 222 17.34 -1.72 8.92
CA PHE A 222 17.57 -0.28 9.09
C PHE A 222 17.19 0.24 10.47
N SER A 223 16.14 -0.33 11.09
CA SER A 223 15.71 0.04 12.44
C SER A 223 16.62 -0.51 13.55
N SER A 224 17.53 -1.43 13.21
CA SER A 224 18.43 -2.09 14.17
C SER A 224 19.89 -1.67 14.01
N GLN A 225 20.24 -0.88 12.99
CA GLN A 225 21.61 -0.40 12.82
C GLN A 225 21.99 0.63 13.90
N PRO A 226 23.18 0.52 14.53
CA PRO A 226 23.65 1.44 15.57
C PRO A 226 24.03 2.84 15.04
N HIS A 227 23.83 3.12 13.74
CA HIS A 227 24.21 4.37 13.08
C HIS A 227 23.03 5.28 12.73
N PHE A 228 21.79 4.95 13.13
CA PHE A 228 20.76 5.97 13.20
C PHE A 228 21.02 6.82 14.45
N ALA A 229 21.91 7.81 14.32
CA ALA A 229 21.99 8.87 15.31
C ALA A 229 20.60 9.54 15.31
N PRO A 230 19.90 9.63 16.46
CA PRO A 230 18.59 10.26 16.52
C PRO A 230 18.56 11.71 16.00
N GLY A 231 19.74 12.35 15.91
CA GLY A 231 19.94 13.68 15.33
C GLY A 231 20.07 13.73 13.80
N ASP A 232 20.28 12.60 13.11
CA ASP A 232 20.31 12.53 11.63
C ASP A 232 18.94 12.21 11.04
N SER A 233 17.96 11.85 11.89
CA SER A 233 16.56 11.75 11.50
C SER A 233 15.93 13.15 11.44
N PRO A 234 15.33 13.57 10.31
CA PRO A 234 14.56 14.83 10.24
C PRO A 234 13.27 14.79 11.10
N THR A 235 12.99 13.67 11.78
CA THR A 235 11.87 13.49 12.71
C THR A 235 12.37 12.94 14.04
N PRO A 236 11.94 13.50 15.19
CA PRO A 236 12.33 13.00 16.50
C PRO A 236 11.92 11.54 16.64
N CYS A 237 12.91 10.64 16.76
CA CYS A 237 12.67 9.23 17.02
C CYS A 237 12.01 9.08 18.40
N PRO A 238 10.76 8.60 18.50
CA PRO A 238 10.11 8.40 19.79
C PRO A 238 10.91 7.39 20.62
N GLU A 239 10.96 7.55 21.95
CA GLU A 239 11.59 6.58 22.87
C GLU A 239 10.98 5.17 22.74
N HIS A 240 9.77 5.07 22.17
CA HIS A 240 9.07 3.82 21.87
C HIS A 240 8.47 3.87 20.44
N PRO A 241 9.18 3.40 19.40
CA PRO A 241 8.60 3.33 18.06
C PRO A 241 7.40 2.38 18.05
N SER A 242 6.27 2.81 17.48
CA SER A 242 5.10 1.94 17.28
C SER A 242 5.32 0.90 16.17
N TYR A 243 6.46 0.96 15.47
CA TYR A 243 6.75 0.14 14.31
C TYR A 243 7.53 -1.14 14.64
N ILE A 244 7.13 -2.24 14.00
CA ILE A 244 7.85 -3.51 13.96
C ILE A 244 8.07 -3.86 12.49
N GLY A 245 9.21 -3.40 11.96
CA GLY A 245 9.46 -3.43 10.52
C GLY A 245 8.41 -2.58 9.79
N VAL A 246 7.64 -3.20 8.90
CA VAL A 246 6.58 -2.55 8.10
C VAL A 246 5.22 -2.45 8.81
N ILE A 247 5.08 -3.02 10.00
CA ILE A 247 3.83 -3.03 10.77
C ILE A 247 3.84 -1.87 11.75
N ASP A 248 2.81 -1.03 11.72
CA ASP A 248 2.52 -0.06 12.78
C ASP A 248 1.56 -0.71 13.79
N THR A 249 1.97 -0.78 15.06
CA THR A 249 1.19 -1.40 16.14
C THR A 249 0.04 -0.52 16.64
N ALA A 250 0.03 0.76 16.29
CA ALA A 250 -0.98 1.72 16.71
C ALA A 250 -1.48 2.58 15.52
N LEU A 251 -1.66 1.94 14.35
CA LEU A 251 -2.11 2.63 13.14
C LEU A 251 -3.48 3.27 13.36
N ARG A 252 -3.57 4.58 13.12
CA ARG A 252 -4.82 5.35 13.12
C ARG A 252 -5.39 5.46 11.70
N PRO A 253 -6.44 4.71 11.35
CA PRO A 253 -6.97 4.71 9.97
C PRO A 253 -7.44 6.09 9.51
N ALA A 254 -8.02 6.89 10.42
CA ALA A 254 -8.52 8.22 10.10
C ALA A 254 -7.43 9.14 9.52
N GLN A 255 -6.21 9.09 10.08
CA GLN A 255 -5.09 9.91 9.59
C GLN A 255 -4.66 9.51 8.18
N THR A 256 -4.60 8.19 7.91
CA THR A 256 -4.32 7.67 6.56
C THR A 256 -5.42 8.07 5.58
N ILE A 257 -6.68 7.96 5.97
CA ILE A 257 -7.84 8.34 5.15
C ILE A 257 -7.81 9.82 4.79
N GLU A 258 -7.57 10.71 5.76
CA GLU A 258 -7.49 12.15 5.53
C GLU A 258 -6.32 12.52 4.60
N SER A 259 -5.17 11.86 4.77
CA SER A 259 -3.99 12.08 3.93
C SER A 259 -4.25 11.63 2.48
N CYS A 260 -4.81 10.42 2.30
CA CYS A 260 -5.22 9.91 0.98
C CYS A 260 -6.29 10.81 0.35
N ALA A 261 -7.25 11.30 1.14
CA ALA A 261 -8.31 12.19 0.68
C ALA A 261 -7.75 13.52 0.17
N GLY A 262 -6.78 14.11 0.88
CA GLY A 262 -6.10 15.32 0.44
C GLY A 262 -5.42 15.12 -0.93
N PHE A 263 -4.64 14.05 -1.06
CA PHE A 263 -3.95 13.70 -2.30
C PHE A 263 -4.92 13.44 -3.47
N VAL A 264 -5.96 12.65 -3.27
CA VAL A 264 -6.94 12.35 -4.32
C VAL A 264 -7.78 13.58 -4.67
N ALA A 265 -8.09 14.45 -3.70
CA ALA A 265 -8.77 15.71 -3.95
C ALA A 265 -7.93 16.66 -4.83
N ASP A 266 -6.62 16.74 -4.61
CA ASP A 266 -5.70 17.52 -5.46
C ASP A 266 -5.73 17.02 -6.91
N ILE A 267 -5.75 15.69 -7.11
CA ILE A 267 -5.88 15.07 -8.43
C ILE A 267 -7.22 15.45 -9.08
N CYS A 268 -8.33 15.40 -8.33
CA CYS A 268 -9.65 15.80 -8.84
C CYS A 268 -9.69 17.26 -9.25
N GLU A 269 -9.10 18.13 -8.44
CA GLU A 269 -9.04 19.57 -8.68
C GLU A 269 -8.24 19.88 -9.95
N LEU A 270 -7.09 19.23 -10.13
CA LEU A 270 -6.27 19.40 -11.33
C LEU A 270 -6.96 18.86 -12.59
N ARG A 271 -7.65 17.72 -12.50
CA ARG A 271 -8.24 17.02 -13.67
C ARG A 271 -9.62 17.53 -14.06
N TYR A 272 -10.45 17.87 -13.08
CA TYR A 272 -11.86 18.20 -13.27
C TYR A 272 -12.22 19.61 -12.81
N GLY A 273 -11.28 20.37 -12.24
CA GLY A 273 -11.53 21.71 -11.70
C GLY A 273 -12.41 21.72 -10.45
N SER A 274 -12.65 20.56 -9.83
CA SER A 274 -13.51 20.40 -8.66
C SER A 274 -12.81 19.56 -7.61
N ARG A 275 -12.81 20.05 -6.37
CA ARG A 275 -12.22 19.41 -5.20
C ARG A 275 -13.31 18.78 -4.31
N PRO A 276 -13.50 17.46 -4.31
CA PRO A 276 -14.47 16.80 -3.44
C PRO A 276 -14.15 17.02 -1.96
N ARG A 277 -15.19 17.10 -1.14
CA ARG A 277 -15.06 17.18 0.32
C ARG A 277 -15.19 15.80 0.92
N LEU A 278 -14.43 15.55 1.98
CA LEU A 278 -14.50 14.33 2.77
C LEU A 278 -14.82 14.65 4.23
N TYR A 279 -15.69 13.84 4.84
CA TYR A 279 -16.04 13.91 6.24
C TYR A 279 -15.83 12.55 6.90
N VAL A 280 -15.03 12.48 7.96
CA VAL A 280 -14.80 11.25 8.72
C VAL A 280 -15.71 11.23 9.95
N ASP A 281 -16.50 10.16 10.11
CA ASP A 281 -17.37 9.93 11.27
C ASP A 281 -17.15 8.55 11.91
N GLY A 282 -17.90 8.26 12.99
CA GLY A 282 -17.70 7.07 13.81
C GLY A 282 -16.67 7.30 14.91
N GLU A 283 -15.65 6.45 14.99
CA GLU A 283 -14.61 6.44 16.03
C GLU A 283 -13.22 6.71 15.41
N PRO A 284 -12.89 7.97 15.08
CA PRO A 284 -11.63 8.33 14.39
C PRO A 284 -10.35 8.14 15.22
N ASP A 285 -10.50 7.97 16.53
CA ASP A 285 -9.38 7.67 17.44
C ASP A 285 -9.07 6.16 17.52
N THR A 286 -9.79 5.32 16.78
CA THR A 286 -9.51 3.88 16.69
C THR A 286 -8.08 3.64 16.22
N THR A 287 -7.37 2.78 16.95
CA THR A 287 -6.04 2.27 16.57
C THR A 287 -6.08 0.76 16.44
N PHE A 288 -5.37 0.22 15.47
CA PHE A 288 -5.16 -1.21 15.34
C PHE A 288 -3.79 -1.49 14.71
N ALA A 289 -3.26 -2.69 14.90
CA ALA A 289 -1.94 -3.01 14.38
C ALA A 289 -2.06 -3.53 12.93
N PHE A 290 -1.42 -2.86 11.96
CA PHE A 290 -1.56 -3.18 10.53
C PHE A 290 -0.39 -2.65 9.70
N VAL A 291 -0.34 -3.01 8.41
CA VAL A 291 0.67 -2.51 7.45
C VAL A 291 0.17 -1.20 6.82
N PRO A 292 0.74 -0.02 7.14
CA PRO A 292 0.19 1.26 6.70
C PRO A 292 0.14 1.40 5.17
N MET A 293 1.18 0.95 4.47
CA MET A 293 1.25 0.98 3.00
C MET A 293 0.10 0.23 2.32
N HIS A 294 -0.38 -0.86 2.93
CA HIS A 294 -1.51 -1.62 2.38
C HIS A 294 -2.82 -0.84 2.57
N LEU A 295 -3.01 -0.21 3.74
CA LEU A 295 -4.19 0.63 3.99
C LEU A 295 -4.19 1.83 3.04
N GLU A 296 -3.07 2.52 2.90
CA GLU A 296 -2.90 3.66 2.00
C GLU A 296 -3.25 3.31 0.56
N TYR A 297 -2.76 2.17 0.06
CA TYR A 297 -3.09 1.70 -1.29
C TYR A 297 -4.60 1.49 -1.46
N ILE A 298 -5.22 0.70 -0.56
CA ILE A 298 -6.66 0.39 -0.64
C ILE A 298 -7.48 1.67 -0.60
N VAL A 299 -7.23 2.52 0.40
CA VAL A 299 -8.01 3.74 0.62
C VAL A 299 -7.84 4.72 -0.54
N THR A 300 -6.62 4.88 -1.08
CA THR A 300 -6.39 5.72 -2.25
C THR A 300 -7.20 5.26 -3.46
N GLU A 301 -7.22 3.95 -3.76
CA GLU A 301 -8.00 3.41 -4.88
C GLU A 301 -9.52 3.58 -4.66
N LEU A 302 -10.02 3.32 -3.44
CA LEU A 302 -11.44 3.48 -3.13
C LEU A 302 -11.87 4.96 -3.18
N LEU A 303 -11.04 5.87 -2.66
CA LEU A 303 -11.32 7.30 -2.69
C LEU A 303 -11.27 7.85 -4.12
N LYS A 304 -10.34 7.39 -4.98
CA LYS A 304 -10.35 7.77 -6.41
C LYS A 304 -11.69 7.46 -7.06
N ASN A 305 -12.23 6.26 -6.82
CA ASN A 305 -13.54 5.87 -7.37
C ASN A 305 -14.68 6.73 -6.81
N ALA A 306 -14.74 6.90 -5.49
CA ALA A 306 -15.79 7.68 -4.82
C ALA A 306 -15.75 9.16 -5.25
N PHE A 307 -14.56 9.76 -5.30
CA PHE A 307 -14.37 11.16 -5.66
C PHE A 307 -14.66 11.40 -7.13
N ARG A 308 -14.20 10.51 -8.02
CA ARG A 308 -14.54 10.55 -9.44
C ARG A 308 -16.06 10.52 -9.64
N ALA A 309 -16.74 9.57 -9.03
CA ALA A 309 -18.20 9.46 -9.14
C ALA A 309 -18.92 10.71 -8.60
N ALA A 310 -18.45 11.28 -7.48
CA ALA A 310 -18.99 12.53 -6.93
C ALA A 310 -18.78 13.73 -7.88
N VAL A 311 -17.62 13.83 -8.52
CA VAL A 311 -17.31 14.92 -9.47
C VAL A 311 -18.11 14.79 -10.76
N GLU A 312 -18.15 13.59 -11.36
CA GLU A 312 -18.89 13.33 -12.60
C GLU A 312 -20.40 13.55 -12.45
N SER A 313 -20.96 13.16 -11.30
CA SER A 313 -22.36 13.43 -10.95
C SER A 313 -22.64 14.86 -10.46
N ARG A 314 -21.60 15.70 -10.33
CA ARG A 314 -21.67 17.06 -9.76
C ARG A 314 -22.34 17.10 -8.38
N SER A 315 -22.14 16.05 -7.58
CA SER A 315 -22.65 16.00 -6.21
C SER A 315 -22.03 17.12 -5.37
N ARG A 316 -22.88 17.79 -4.59
CA ARG A 316 -22.44 18.80 -3.60
C ARG A 316 -22.23 18.20 -2.22
N GLU A 317 -22.63 16.94 -2.04
CA GLU A 317 -22.49 16.28 -0.75
C GLU A 317 -21.09 15.73 -0.57
N PRO A 318 -20.55 15.82 0.66
CA PRO A 318 -19.24 15.23 0.96
C PRO A 318 -19.30 13.71 0.86
N VAL A 319 -18.18 13.11 0.45
CA VAL A 319 -17.96 11.68 0.65
C VAL A 319 -17.76 11.45 2.14
N VAL A 320 -18.55 10.54 2.71
CA VAL A 320 -18.54 10.25 4.16
C VAL A 320 -17.77 8.96 4.39
N VAL A 321 -16.78 9.00 5.28
CA VAL A 321 -16.02 7.83 5.68
C VAL A 321 -16.27 7.51 7.15
N THR A 322 -16.93 6.39 7.42
CA THR A 322 -17.21 5.93 8.78
C THR A 322 -16.15 4.92 9.21
N VAL A 323 -15.44 5.21 10.29
CA VAL A 323 -14.49 4.30 10.93
C VAL A 323 -15.16 3.66 12.15
N ALA A 324 -15.24 2.34 12.19
CA ALA A 324 -15.80 1.61 13.31
C ALA A 324 -14.83 0.50 13.76
N PRO A 325 -14.46 0.42 15.05
CA PRO A 325 -13.64 -0.66 15.56
C PRO A 325 -14.41 -1.98 15.45
N GLU A 326 -13.71 -3.03 15.07
CA GLU A 326 -14.27 -4.38 15.05
C GLU A 326 -13.79 -5.13 16.31
N PRO A 327 -14.69 -5.47 17.25
CA PRO A 327 -14.29 -6.14 18.47
C PRO A 327 -13.83 -7.57 18.17
N PRO A 328 -12.97 -8.14 19.03
CA PRO A 328 -12.47 -9.49 18.86
C PRO A 328 -13.62 -10.52 18.82
N PHE A 329 -13.45 -11.59 18.03
CA PHE A 329 -14.51 -12.58 17.76
C PHE A 329 -15.12 -13.22 19.01
N ARG A 330 -14.35 -13.37 20.10
CA ARG A 330 -14.86 -13.92 21.38
C ARG A 330 -15.94 -13.08 22.07
N THR A 331 -16.05 -11.79 21.77
CA THR A 331 -17.01 -10.88 22.40
C THR A 331 -18.34 -10.72 21.66
N GLN A 332 -18.50 -11.30 20.46
CA GLN A 332 -19.77 -11.23 19.73
C GLN A 332 -20.63 -12.49 19.98
N PRO A 333 -21.77 -12.40 20.69
CA PRO A 333 -22.76 -13.48 20.74
C PRO A 333 -23.45 -13.58 19.38
N GLY A 334 -22.98 -14.51 18.55
CA GLY A 334 -23.46 -14.70 17.18
C GLY A 334 -22.32 -14.55 16.19
N ARG A 335 -22.27 -15.46 15.21
CA ARG A 335 -21.32 -15.40 14.08
C ARG A 335 -21.44 -14.01 13.44
N ALA A 336 -20.38 -13.20 13.46
CA ALA A 336 -20.33 -11.95 12.70
C ALA A 336 -20.88 -12.22 11.29
N PRO A 337 -21.70 -11.33 10.69
CA PRO A 337 -22.18 -11.54 9.34
C PRO A 337 -20.98 -11.77 8.44
N LEU A 338 -20.83 -13.02 8.00
CA LEU A 338 -19.83 -13.38 7.02
C LEU A 338 -20.25 -12.58 5.78
N ILE A 339 -19.52 -11.54 5.44
CA ILE A 339 -19.66 -10.89 4.14
C ILE A 339 -19.33 -12.00 3.13
N LYS A 340 -20.37 -12.65 2.63
CA LYS A 340 -20.23 -13.69 1.62
C LYS A 340 -19.84 -12.96 0.35
N SER A 341 -18.55 -13.02 0.00
CA SER A 341 -18.13 -12.79 -1.37
C SER A 341 -19.02 -13.67 -2.28
N PRO A 342 -19.51 -13.16 -3.43
CA PRO A 342 -20.38 -13.92 -4.31
C PRO A 342 -19.85 -15.33 -4.52
N ALA A 343 -20.69 -16.34 -4.26
CA ALA A 343 -20.28 -17.74 -4.15
C ALA A 343 -19.70 -18.31 -5.46
N GLU A 344 -19.87 -17.61 -6.57
CA GLU A 344 -19.50 -18.05 -7.92
C GLU A 344 -18.00 -17.85 -8.23
N ASP A 345 -17.28 -17.04 -7.44
CA ASP A 345 -15.85 -16.74 -7.67
C ASP A 345 -14.88 -17.61 -6.84
N ARG A 346 -15.39 -18.63 -6.12
CA ARG A 346 -14.54 -19.60 -5.42
C ARG A 346 -13.94 -20.61 -6.38
N GLY A 347 -13.09 -20.14 -7.30
CA GLY A 347 -12.10 -20.98 -7.93
C GLY A 347 -11.12 -21.49 -6.87
N LEU A 348 -11.26 -22.75 -6.46
CA LEU A 348 -10.22 -23.68 -5.95
C LEU A 348 -9.13 -23.19 -4.97
N PHE A 349 -9.29 -22.10 -4.22
CA PHE A 349 -8.33 -21.68 -3.20
C PHE A 349 -8.94 -21.77 -1.79
N ARG A 350 -8.28 -22.57 -0.95
CA ARG A 350 -8.48 -22.53 0.50
C ARG A 350 -7.83 -21.25 1.01
N THR A 351 -8.59 -20.43 1.73
CA THR A 351 -8.17 -19.25 2.50
C THR A 351 -7.11 -19.56 3.59
N ASP A 352 -6.57 -20.77 3.61
CA ASP A 352 -5.70 -21.32 4.66
C ASP A 352 -4.24 -20.88 4.54
N ALA A 353 -3.87 -20.09 3.51
CA ALA A 353 -2.48 -19.73 3.21
C ALA A 353 -1.94 -18.50 3.96
N ILE A 354 -2.77 -17.81 4.76
CA ILE A 354 -2.38 -16.80 5.75
C ILE A 354 -3.46 -16.81 6.85
N ARG A 355 -3.07 -17.03 8.10
CA ARG A 355 -3.95 -16.86 9.27
C ARG A 355 -3.61 -15.54 9.99
N PRO A 356 -4.61 -14.76 10.45
CA PRO A 356 -4.37 -13.66 11.38
C PRO A 356 -3.58 -14.14 12.60
N LEU A 357 -2.79 -13.24 13.21
CA LEU A 357 -1.98 -13.53 14.41
C LEU A 357 -2.82 -14.18 15.52
N ASP A 358 -4.06 -13.74 15.62
CA ASP A 358 -5.11 -14.31 16.46
C ASP A 358 -6.42 -14.13 15.68
N ASP A 359 -7.25 -15.16 15.56
CA ASP A 359 -8.62 -15.00 15.04
C ASP A 359 -9.43 -14.02 15.92
N ASN A 360 -8.94 -13.66 17.11
CA ASN A 360 -9.44 -12.62 18.00
C ASN A 360 -8.68 -11.30 17.92
N ALA A 361 -7.89 -11.03 16.88
CA ALA A 361 -7.27 -9.72 16.72
C ALA A 361 -8.35 -8.63 16.53
N PRO A 362 -8.26 -7.47 17.22
CA PRO A 362 -9.15 -6.35 16.94
C PRO A 362 -8.94 -5.88 15.49
N GLY A 363 -10.02 -5.50 14.83
CA GLY A 363 -10.01 -5.04 13.46
C GLY A 363 -10.62 -3.65 13.33
N VAL A 364 -10.84 -3.24 12.09
CA VAL A 364 -11.57 -2.03 11.76
C VAL A 364 -12.45 -2.28 10.55
N THR A 365 -13.66 -1.74 10.59
CA THR A 365 -14.53 -1.60 9.43
C THR A 365 -14.57 -0.14 9.02
N ILE A 366 -14.23 0.13 7.76
CA ILE A 366 -14.23 1.44 7.14
C ILE A 366 -15.31 1.43 6.07
N ARG A 367 -16.33 2.29 6.22
CA ARG A 367 -17.36 2.48 5.19
C ARG A 367 -17.10 3.79 4.45
N ILE A 368 -16.90 3.74 3.14
CA ILE A 368 -16.80 4.90 2.27
C ILE A 368 -18.12 5.04 1.52
N ARG A 369 -18.81 6.16 1.73
CA ARG A 369 -20.10 6.47 1.11
C ARG A 369 -19.98 7.68 0.22
N ASP A 370 -20.36 7.51 -1.05
CA ASP A 370 -20.53 8.61 -2.00
C ASP A 370 -22.00 8.84 -2.36
N ARG A 371 -22.26 9.99 -2.97
CA ARG A 371 -23.51 10.30 -3.68
C ARG A 371 -23.26 10.49 -5.17
N GLY A 372 -22.44 9.60 -5.73
CA GLY A 372 -21.95 9.64 -7.10
C GLY A 372 -22.91 9.09 -8.15
N GLY A 373 -24.20 8.92 -7.82
CA GLY A 373 -25.20 8.34 -8.72
C GLY A 373 -25.21 6.80 -8.79
N GLY A 374 -24.30 6.12 -8.11
CA GLY A 374 -24.28 4.66 -8.01
C GLY A 374 -23.82 3.95 -9.29
N ILE A 375 -23.49 2.67 -9.16
CA ILE A 375 -23.06 1.78 -10.23
C ILE A 375 -24.29 1.18 -10.93
N HIS A 376 -24.33 1.28 -12.27
CA HIS A 376 -25.40 0.71 -13.09
C HIS A 376 -25.50 -0.82 -12.90
N PRO A 377 -26.72 -1.41 -12.78
CA PRO A 377 -26.88 -2.85 -12.51
C PRO A 377 -26.20 -3.79 -13.51
N ALA A 378 -26.14 -3.41 -14.79
CA ALA A 378 -25.44 -4.19 -15.82
C ALA A 378 -23.89 -4.17 -15.68
N VAL A 379 -23.36 -3.18 -14.97
CA VAL A 379 -21.92 -3.01 -14.73
C VAL A 379 -21.49 -3.72 -13.45
N LEU A 380 -22.38 -3.77 -12.44
CA LEU A 380 -22.08 -4.29 -11.11
C LEU A 380 -21.41 -5.69 -11.08
N PRO A 381 -21.78 -6.67 -11.93
CA PRO A 381 -21.11 -7.98 -11.95
C PRO A 381 -19.64 -7.92 -12.39
N ASN A 382 -19.25 -6.88 -13.14
CA ASN A 382 -17.94 -6.79 -13.79
C ASN A 382 -16.92 -5.94 -13.01
N ILE A 383 -17.31 -5.28 -11.92
CA ILE A 383 -16.44 -4.34 -11.18
C ILE A 383 -15.20 -5.00 -10.55
N TRP A 384 -15.24 -6.32 -10.39
CA TRP A 384 -14.14 -7.14 -9.86
C TRP A 384 -13.26 -7.74 -10.96
N SER A 385 -13.65 -7.61 -12.22
CA SER A 385 -12.85 -8.10 -13.35
C SER A 385 -11.66 -7.18 -13.58
N TYR A 386 -10.47 -7.76 -13.71
CA TYR A 386 -9.30 -6.98 -14.13
C TYR A 386 -9.51 -6.42 -15.54
N SER A 387 -8.90 -5.26 -15.79
CA SER A 387 -9.04 -4.52 -17.06
C SER A 387 -10.46 -4.01 -17.36
N PHE A 388 -11.40 -4.17 -16.43
CA PHE A 388 -12.72 -3.54 -16.53
C PHE A 388 -12.65 -2.10 -16.01
N THR A 389 -13.04 -1.15 -16.85
CA THR A 389 -13.14 0.27 -16.47
C THR A 389 -14.32 0.91 -17.20
N THR A 390 -15.00 1.83 -16.53
CA THR A 390 -16.04 2.70 -17.13
C THR A 390 -15.46 4.00 -17.68
N PHE A 391 -14.13 4.14 -17.71
CA PHE A 391 -13.44 5.26 -18.34
C PHE A 391 -13.27 5.02 -19.84
N THR A 392 -13.52 6.04 -20.65
CA THR A 392 -13.31 6.04 -22.10
C THR A 392 -12.14 6.94 -22.46
N ASP A 393 -11.29 6.53 -23.41
CA ASP A 393 -10.09 7.30 -23.84
C ASP A 393 -10.45 8.69 -24.43
N ASP A 394 -11.71 8.93 -24.81
CA ASP A 394 -12.21 10.21 -25.33
C ASP A 394 -12.31 11.32 -24.28
N ASP A 395 -12.12 11.02 -22.99
CA ASP A 395 -12.14 11.99 -21.87
C ASP A 395 -10.77 12.70 -21.64
N GLU A 396 -9.78 12.53 -22.54
CA GLU A 396 -8.50 13.25 -22.51
C GLU A 396 -8.56 14.62 -23.24
N PHE A 397 -8.22 15.71 -22.54
CA PHE A 397 -8.21 17.08 -23.09
C PHE A 397 -7.18 17.26 -24.23
N PRO A 398 -7.56 17.87 -25.37
CA PRO A 398 -6.60 18.27 -26.40
C PRO A 398 -5.84 19.52 -25.93
N GLY A 399 -4.60 19.36 -25.47
CA GLY A 399 -3.76 20.51 -25.08
C GLY A 399 -2.66 20.25 -24.05
N SER A 400 -2.53 19.04 -23.52
CA SER A 400 -1.35 18.69 -22.71
C SER A 400 -0.09 18.71 -23.62
N PRO A 401 1.04 19.35 -23.23
CA PRO A 401 2.22 19.51 -24.08
C PRO A 401 3.01 18.20 -24.35
N VAL A 402 2.35 17.05 -24.17
CA VAL A 402 2.85 15.69 -24.43
C VAL A 402 2.49 15.22 -25.85
N ALA A 403 1.83 16.06 -26.64
CA ALA A 403 1.25 15.71 -27.95
C ALA A 403 2.26 15.41 -29.08
N ALA A 404 3.55 15.24 -28.79
CA ALA A 404 4.57 14.96 -29.81
C ALA A 404 5.61 13.91 -29.39
N ALA A 405 5.24 12.86 -28.65
CA ALA A 405 5.95 11.58 -28.66
C ALA A 405 5.15 10.49 -27.90
N SER A 406 4.57 9.54 -28.64
CA SER A 406 4.31 8.14 -28.23
C SER A 406 3.66 7.83 -26.87
N ASN A 407 2.45 7.23 -26.91
CA ASN A 407 2.01 6.12 -26.03
C ASN A 407 2.11 6.27 -24.49
N ASP A 408 1.92 7.47 -23.94
CA ASP A 408 2.17 7.76 -22.51
C ASP A 408 0.95 7.66 -21.57
N GLY A 409 0.17 6.58 -21.68
CA GLY A 409 -0.72 6.13 -20.59
C GLY A 409 0.04 5.48 -19.42
N LEU A 410 1.37 5.39 -19.53
CA LEU A 410 2.26 4.65 -18.63
C LEU A 410 2.88 5.54 -17.55
N SER A 411 3.04 6.85 -17.81
CA SER A 411 3.42 7.85 -16.80
C SER A 411 2.44 7.90 -15.62
N ALA A 412 1.14 7.61 -15.85
CA ALA A 412 0.12 7.63 -14.81
C ALA A 412 0.26 6.52 -13.73
N ILE A 413 1.01 5.45 -14.02
CA ILE A 413 1.11 4.28 -13.13
C ILE A 413 2.48 4.21 -12.46
N ALA A 414 3.54 4.59 -13.18
CA ALA A 414 4.85 4.86 -12.56
C ALA A 414 4.73 5.99 -11.53
N SER A 415 3.85 6.96 -11.79
CA SER A 415 3.58 8.04 -10.86
C SER A 415 2.60 7.64 -9.74
N ALA A 416 1.82 6.55 -9.84
CA ALA A 416 1.00 6.08 -8.71
C ALA A 416 1.84 5.43 -7.58
N SER A 417 3.05 4.97 -7.89
CA SER A 417 4.06 4.57 -6.91
C SER A 417 4.99 5.73 -6.48
N THR A 418 4.89 6.91 -7.11
CA THR A 418 5.78 8.08 -6.87
C THR A 418 5.12 9.47 -6.88
N GLY A 419 3.80 9.61 -6.72
CA GLY A 419 3.12 10.90 -6.53
C GLY A 419 2.67 11.69 -7.78
N GLY A 420 2.23 11.02 -8.86
CA GLY A 420 1.43 11.65 -9.92
C GLY A 420 0.38 10.66 -10.41
N SER A 421 -0.88 11.02 -10.58
CA SER A 421 -1.90 10.00 -10.86
C SER A 421 -2.96 10.52 -11.82
N SER A 422 -3.20 9.73 -12.87
CA SER A 422 -4.52 9.73 -13.50
C SER A 422 -5.54 9.18 -12.49
N ILE A 423 -6.66 9.87 -12.36
CA ILE A 423 -7.77 9.51 -11.47
C ILE A 423 -8.52 8.26 -11.92
N ALA A 424 -8.49 7.95 -13.22
CA ALA A 424 -8.98 6.71 -13.81
C ALA A 424 -7.80 5.89 -14.35
N GLY A 425 -7.70 4.64 -13.92
CA GLY A 425 -6.62 3.71 -14.26
C GLY A 425 -7.06 2.55 -15.15
N LEU A 426 -6.16 1.58 -15.34
CA LEU A 426 -6.35 0.38 -16.18
C LEU A 426 -7.42 -0.62 -15.68
N GLY A 427 -8.28 -0.28 -14.72
CA GLY A 427 -9.26 -1.22 -14.17
C GLY A 427 -8.69 -2.27 -13.20
N TYR A 428 -7.63 -1.93 -12.47
CA TYR A 428 -6.97 -2.82 -11.49
C TYR A 428 -7.24 -2.45 -10.03
N GLY A 429 -7.73 -1.22 -9.76
CA GLY A 429 -7.82 -0.67 -8.41
C GLY A 429 -8.71 -1.47 -7.46
N LEU A 430 -9.98 -1.72 -7.84
CA LEU A 430 -10.93 -2.50 -7.03
C LEU A 430 -10.50 -3.95 -6.77
N PRO A 431 -10.20 -4.77 -7.79
CA PRO A 431 -9.79 -6.16 -7.55
C PRO A 431 -8.50 -6.27 -6.75
N LEU A 432 -7.52 -5.40 -6.99
CA LEU A 432 -6.27 -5.40 -6.24
C LEU A 432 -6.47 -4.93 -4.79
N SER A 433 -7.32 -3.92 -4.56
CA SER A 433 -7.72 -3.50 -3.21
C SER A 433 -8.35 -4.66 -2.43
N ARG A 434 -9.22 -5.45 -3.09
CA ARG A 434 -9.81 -6.66 -2.52
C ARG A 434 -8.73 -7.67 -2.16
N ALA A 435 -7.77 -7.91 -3.05
CA ALA A 435 -6.65 -8.83 -2.79
C ALA A 435 -5.80 -8.39 -1.59
N TYR A 436 -5.50 -7.10 -1.42
CA TYR A 436 -4.81 -6.57 -0.24
C TYR A 436 -5.62 -6.74 1.05
N ALA A 437 -6.93 -6.43 1.02
CA ALA A 437 -7.79 -6.56 2.20
C ALA A 437 -7.95 -8.02 2.65
N GLU A 438 -8.15 -8.93 1.70
CA GLU A 438 -8.27 -10.36 1.96
C GLU A 438 -6.94 -11.02 2.36
N TYR A 439 -5.79 -10.39 2.06
CA TYR A 439 -4.47 -10.94 2.39
C TYR A 439 -4.32 -11.24 3.89
N PHE A 440 -4.91 -10.41 4.76
CA PHE A 440 -4.91 -10.61 6.21
C PHE A 440 -6.29 -11.02 6.77
N GLY A 441 -7.14 -11.63 5.94
CA GLY A 441 -8.45 -12.13 6.37
C GLY A 441 -9.53 -11.05 6.56
N GLY A 442 -9.32 -9.88 5.95
CA GLY A 442 -10.34 -8.85 5.76
C GLY A 442 -11.20 -9.10 4.50
N GLY A 443 -11.76 -8.05 3.94
CA GLY A 443 -12.50 -8.11 2.68
C GLY A 443 -13.11 -6.76 2.28
N ILE A 444 -13.61 -6.68 1.05
CA ILE A 444 -14.32 -5.51 0.53
C ILE A 444 -15.71 -5.93 0.03
N ALA A 445 -16.74 -5.20 0.43
CA ALA A 445 -18.09 -5.32 -0.13
C ALA A 445 -18.54 -3.98 -0.73
N VAL A 446 -19.32 -4.05 -1.79
CA VAL A 446 -19.88 -2.88 -2.47
C VAL A 446 -21.40 -2.99 -2.45
N GLN A 447 -22.07 -1.94 -2.02
CA GLN A 447 -23.51 -1.76 -2.09
C GLN A 447 -23.80 -0.51 -2.91
N SER A 448 -24.32 -0.71 -4.12
CA SER A 448 -24.69 0.38 -5.01
C SER A 448 -26.20 0.58 -5.01
N LEU A 449 -26.64 1.82 -4.87
CA LEU A 449 -28.00 2.24 -5.19
C LEU A 449 -27.94 3.11 -6.44
N TYR A 450 -28.23 2.49 -7.60
CA TYR A 450 -28.19 3.19 -8.89
C TYR A 450 -29.19 4.36 -8.91
N GLY A 451 -28.73 5.51 -9.38
CA GLY A 451 -29.42 6.80 -9.31
C GLY A 451 -29.15 7.60 -8.03
N TRP A 452 -28.46 7.04 -7.04
CA TRP A 452 -28.21 7.70 -5.75
C TRP A 452 -26.73 7.76 -5.38
N GLY A 453 -26.07 6.62 -5.18
CA GLY A 453 -24.70 6.56 -4.67
C GLY A 453 -24.23 5.15 -4.36
N THR A 454 -23.00 5.05 -3.88
CA THR A 454 -22.36 3.77 -3.54
C THR A 454 -21.80 3.79 -2.12
N ASP A 455 -22.01 2.69 -1.40
CA ASP A 455 -21.35 2.39 -0.14
C ASP A 455 -20.32 1.27 -0.39
N VAL A 456 -19.06 1.53 -0.06
CA VAL A 456 -17.99 0.52 -0.04
C VAL A 456 -17.63 0.21 1.42
N TYR A 457 -17.71 -1.06 1.80
CA TYR A 457 -17.35 -1.56 3.12
C TYR A 457 -16.01 -2.27 3.04
N LEU A 458 -14.98 -1.69 3.62
CA LEU A 458 -13.66 -2.29 3.80
C LEU A 458 -13.55 -2.83 5.22
N ARG A 459 -13.36 -4.13 5.35
CA ARG A 459 -13.09 -4.80 6.63
C ARG A 459 -11.63 -5.22 6.66
N LEU A 460 -10.92 -4.83 7.72
CA LEU A 460 -9.53 -5.22 7.96
C LEU A 460 -9.41 -5.84 9.34
N LYS A 461 -8.69 -6.95 9.42
CA LYS A 461 -8.28 -7.53 10.70
C LYS A 461 -6.92 -7.00 11.07
N GLY A 462 -6.73 -6.67 12.35
CA GLY A 462 -5.42 -6.33 12.87
C GLY A 462 -4.50 -7.54 12.91
N VAL A 463 -3.20 -7.24 13.03
CA VAL A 463 -2.26 -8.17 13.65
C VAL A 463 -2.61 -8.16 15.14
N GLY A 464 -2.88 -9.31 15.74
CA GLY A 464 -3.33 -9.43 17.14
C GLY A 464 -2.39 -8.78 18.18
N THR A 465 -2.69 -8.95 19.46
CA THR A 465 -1.85 -8.42 20.52
C THR A 465 -0.48 -9.09 20.53
N ILE A 466 0.56 -8.27 20.36
CA ILE A 466 1.95 -8.67 20.52
C ILE A 466 2.24 -8.47 22.00
N ASP A 467 2.49 -9.56 22.74
CA ASP A 467 2.84 -9.48 24.15
C ASP A 467 4.02 -8.51 24.34
N LYS A 468 3.90 -7.66 25.37
CA LYS A 468 4.80 -6.53 25.65
C LYS A 468 6.20 -6.96 26.04
#